data_AF-A0A4Y2MZ58-F1
#
_entry.id   AF-A0A4Y2MZ58-F1
#
_cell.length_a   1.000
_cell.length_b   1.000
_cell.length_c   1.000
_cell.angle_alpha   90.00
_cell.angle_beta   90.00
_cell.angle_gamma   90.00
#
_symmetry.space_group_name_H-M   'P 1'
#
loop_
_entity.id
_entity.type
_entity.pdbx_description
1 polymer ?
#
loop_
_entity_poly.entity_id
_entity_poly.type
_entity_poly.pdbx_seq_one_letter_code
_entity_poly.pdbx_strand_id
1 'polypeptide(L)'
;MNESSDSSDGKTVSHSEVSRIAVKVPPFWRENPTIWFSQLESQFITSGIVQDSTKYHTVVVSVETEILSQVSDIITSPPNNDMYKTLKERLINIFSDSQERRLKKLLQDVELGDKRPSMLLRQMQDLELNRVGDELLRSLWLQRFPTQMQAVLTTSSDNLNKLSIMADKIADVTSRGEICESPQTEVHNLRVMYFTLWNTSLTHNCLPSSGKWRN
;
A
#
# COMPACT_ATOMS: atom_id res chain seq x y z
N MET A 1 -59.10 25.72 -68.40
CA MET A 1 -58.30 26.52 -67.45
C MET A 1 -58.71 26.15 -66.04
N ASN A 2 -57.70 26.00 -65.17
CA ASN A 2 -57.68 25.51 -63.79
C ASN A 2 -58.01 24.02 -63.60
N GLU A 3 -57.07 23.10 -63.39
CA GLU A 3 -55.96 22.99 -62.41
C GLU A 3 -56.35 22.92 -60.93
N SER A 4 -55.73 21.91 -60.31
CA SER A 4 -55.30 21.73 -58.92
C SER A 4 -56.14 20.81 -58.04
N SER A 5 -55.58 19.93 -57.23
CA SER A 5 -54.27 19.24 -57.17
C SER A 5 -54.44 18.16 -56.11
N ASP A 6 -53.89 16.98 -56.39
CA ASP A 6 -53.77 15.83 -55.51
C ASP A 6 -52.95 16.17 -54.24
N SER A 7 -53.40 15.73 -53.06
CA SER A 7 -52.68 15.91 -51.79
C SER A 7 -52.43 14.54 -51.19
N SER A 8 -51.23 14.03 -51.47
CA SER A 8 -50.76 12.71 -51.09
C SER A 8 -50.30 12.63 -49.64
N ASP A 9 -50.65 11.50 -49.02
CA ASP A 9 -50.06 10.91 -47.83
C ASP A 9 -48.52 10.81 -47.89
N GLY A 10 -47.88 10.96 -46.72
CA GLY A 10 -46.46 10.65 -46.57
C GLY A 10 -45.83 11.20 -45.30
N LYS A 11 -46.31 10.77 -44.12
CA LYS A 11 -45.63 11.05 -42.85
C LYS A 11 -44.34 10.23 -42.78
N THR A 12 -43.23 10.80 -43.25
CA THR A 12 -41.89 10.25 -43.10
C THR A 12 -41.44 10.40 -41.64
N VAL A 13 -41.65 9.35 -40.85
CA VAL A 13 -40.99 9.21 -39.55
C VAL A 13 -39.54 8.83 -39.83
N SER A 14 -38.64 9.80 -39.66
CA SER A 14 -37.20 9.57 -39.63
C SER A 14 -36.86 8.74 -38.39
N HIS A 15 -36.79 7.42 -38.56
CA HIS A 15 -36.10 6.57 -37.60
C HIS A 15 -34.62 6.93 -37.64
N SER A 16 -34.14 7.61 -36.60
CA SER A 16 -32.70 7.73 -36.36
C SER A 16 -32.16 6.33 -36.10
N GLU A 17 -31.43 5.79 -37.06
CA GLU A 17 -30.69 4.56 -36.90
C GLU A 17 -29.53 4.84 -35.92
N VAL A 18 -29.79 4.62 -34.64
CA VAL A 18 -28.74 4.60 -33.62
C VAL A 18 -27.90 3.35 -33.89
N SER A 19 -26.80 3.54 -34.61
CA SER A 19 -25.75 2.53 -34.75
C SER A 19 -25.24 2.21 -33.34
N ARG A 20 -25.66 1.07 -32.79
CA ARG A 20 -25.22 0.64 -31.46
C ARG A 20 -23.75 0.24 -31.57
N ILE A 21 -22.87 1.17 -31.22
CA ILE A 21 -21.45 0.89 -31.01
C ILE A 21 -21.39 -0.26 -30.00
N ALA A 22 -20.83 -1.41 -30.41
CA ALA A 22 -20.63 -2.53 -29.51
C ALA A 22 -19.70 -2.06 -28.38
N VAL A 23 -20.25 -1.94 -27.16
CA VAL A 23 -19.49 -1.54 -25.98
C VAL A 23 -18.48 -2.64 -25.68
N LYS A 24 -17.24 -2.47 -26.11
CA LYS A 24 -16.12 -3.30 -25.67
C LYS A 24 -15.74 -2.85 -24.26
N VAL A 25 -16.30 -3.52 -23.27
CA VAL A 25 -15.94 -3.28 -21.87
C VAL A 25 -14.55 -3.87 -21.62
N PRO A 26 -13.58 -3.08 -21.11
CA PRO A 26 -12.28 -3.62 -20.72
C PRO A 26 -12.43 -4.60 -19.55
N PRO A 27 -11.53 -5.59 -19.42
CA PRO A 27 -11.49 -6.47 -18.25
C PRO A 27 -11.36 -5.65 -16.97
N PHE A 28 -12.01 -6.09 -15.90
CA PHE A 28 -12.02 -5.37 -14.64
C PHE A 28 -10.60 -5.21 -14.06
N TRP A 29 -10.21 -3.96 -13.77
CA TRP A 29 -8.88 -3.65 -13.25
C TRP A 29 -8.89 -3.61 -11.71
N ARG A 30 -8.60 -4.75 -11.08
CA ARG A 30 -8.60 -4.90 -9.60
C ARG A 30 -7.61 -3.99 -8.91
N GLU A 31 -6.45 -3.76 -9.53
CA GLU A 31 -5.43 -2.92 -8.93
C GLU A 31 -5.92 -1.48 -8.87
N ASN A 32 -6.59 -0.97 -9.91
CA ASN A 32 -7.10 0.41 -9.97
C ASN A 32 -8.56 0.49 -10.45
N PRO A 33 -9.53 0.15 -9.58
CA PRO A 33 -10.94 0.17 -9.98
C PRO A 33 -11.42 1.57 -10.36
N THR A 34 -10.89 2.61 -9.72
CA THR A 34 -11.25 4.01 -10.01
C THR A 34 -10.98 4.36 -11.48
N ILE A 35 -9.79 4.03 -12.00
CA ILE A 35 -9.44 4.29 -13.40
C ILE A 35 -10.28 3.44 -14.35
N TRP A 36 -10.53 2.18 -14.00
CA TRP A 36 -11.40 1.31 -14.79
C TRP A 36 -12.83 1.87 -14.90
N PHE A 37 -13.40 2.35 -13.80
CA PHE A 37 -14.71 2.99 -13.82
C PHE A 37 -14.71 4.27 -14.66
N SER A 38 -13.66 5.09 -14.61
CA SER A 38 -13.55 6.27 -15.49
C SER A 38 -13.51 5.88 -16.98
N GLN A 39 -12.82 4.81 -17.33
CA GLN A 39 -12.80 4.30 -18.70
C GLN A 39 -14.17 3.77 -19.13
N LEU A 40 -14.85 3.03 -18.26
CA LEU A 40 -16.19 2.50 -18.52
C LEU A 40 -17.22 3.63 -18.66
N GLU A 41 -17.13 4.67 -17.84
CA GLU A 41 -18.01 5.85 -17.93
C GLU A 41 -17.83 6.62 -19.23
N SER A 42 -16.60 6.72 -19.72
CA SER A 42 -16.30 7.29 -21.03
C SER A 42 -16.99 6.50 -22.16
N GLN A 43 -17.07 5.17 -22.03
CA GLN A 43 -17.80 4.31 -22.98
C GLN A 43 -19.31 4.50 -22.89
N PHE A 44 -19.85 4.66 -21.68
CA PHE A 44 -21.28 4.96 -21.52
C PHE A 44 -21.66 6.27 -22.19
N ILE A 45 -20.83 7.31 -22.04
CA ILE A 45 -21.05 8.61 -22.70
C ILE A 45 -21.02 8.45 -24.23
N THR A 46 -19.98 7.79 -24.75
CA THR A 46 -19.81 7.59 -26.21
C THR A 46 -20.95 6.77 -26.82
N SER A 47 -21.53 5.85 -26.04
CA SER A 47 -22.61 4.96 -26.48
C SER A 47 -24.02 5.48 -26.15
N GLY A 48 -24.15 6.68 -25.56
CA GLY A 48 -25.44 7.24 -25.16
C GLY A 48 -26.16 6.49 -24.03
N ILE A 49 -25.42 5.74 -23.20
CA ILE A 49 -25.98 4.98 -22.08
C ILE A 49 -26.16 5.91 -20.88
N VAL A 50 -27.41 6.32 -20.66
CA VAL A 50 -27.78 7.21 -19.54
C VAL A 50 -28.45 6.44 -18.40
N GLN A 51 -29.22 5.41 -18.73
CA GLN A 51 -30.05 4.65 -17.78
C GLN A 51 -29.19 3.91 -16.74
N ASP A 52 -29.50 4.14 -15.46
CA ASP A 52 -28.79 3.58 -14.31
C ASP A 52 -28.78 2.04 -14.31
N SER A 53 -29.93 1.42 -14.57
CA SER A 53 -30.05 -0.04 -14.69
C SER A 53 -29.12 -0.62 -15.77
N THR A 54 -29.02 0.02 -16.93
CA THR A 54 -28.10 -0.43 -18.00
C THR A 54 -26.65 -0.33 -17.58
N LYS A 55 -26.26 0.75 -16.89
CA LYS A 55 -24.90 0.91 -16.35
C LYS A 55 -24.60 -0.16 -15.30
N TYR A 56 -25.53 -0.39 -14.37
CA TYR A 56 -25.43 -1.43 -13.35
C TYR A 56 -25.22 -2.81 -13.96
N HIS A 57 -26.11 -3.25 -14.87
CA HIS A 57 -25.99 -4.56 -15.50
C HIS A 57 -24.73 -4.70 -16.35
N THR A 58 -24.26 -3.62 -16.98
CA THR A 58 -22.98 -3.65 -17.70
C THR A 58 -21.82 -3.96 -16.75
N VAL A 59 -21.77 -3.35 -15.57
CA VAL A 59 -20.76 -3.66 -14.56
C VAL A 59 -20.88 -5.11 -14.10
N VAL A 60 -22.09 -5.58 -13.79
CA VAL A 60 -22.32 -6.96 -13.31
C VAL A 60 -21.83 -8.01 -14.31
N VAL A 61 -22.04 -7.80 -15.61
CA VAL A 61 -21.56 -8.73 -16.65
C VAL A 61 -20.04 -8.63 -16.86
N SER A 62 -19.44 -7.49 -16.54
CA SER A 62 -18.01 -7.21 -16.82
C SER A 62 -17.07 -7.59 -15.68
N VAL A 63 -17.61 -7.78 -14.48
CA VAL A 63 -16.85 -8.08 -13.26
C VAL A 63 -16.94 -9.58 -12.97
N GLU A 64 -15.80 -10.18 -12.60
CA GLU A 64 -15.71 -11.62 -12.33
C GLU A 64 -16.50 -12.03 -11.07
N THR A 65 -17.06 -13.24 -11.07
CA THR A 65 -17.93 -13.76 -10.00
C THR A 65 -17.27 -13.74 -8.62
N GLU A 66 -15.96 -13.98 -8.55
CA GLU A 66 -15.19 -13.92 -7.30
C GLU A 66 -15.27 -12.53 -6.65
N ILE A 67 -15.27 -11.46 -7.46
CA ILE A 67 -15.38 -10.09 -6.97
C ILE A 67 -16.83 -9.78 -6.61
N LEU A 68 -17.77 -10.18 -7.46
CA LEU A 68 -19.21 -9.99 -7.20
C LEU A 68 -19.67 -10.65 -5.91
N SER A 69 -19.04 -11.76 -5.50
CA SER A 69 -19.33 -12.41 -4.22
C SER A 69 -19.13 -11.48 -3.01
N GLN A 70 -18.19 -10.53 -3.09
CA GLN A 70 -17.90 -9.55 -2.03
C GLN A 70 -18.96 -8.43 -1.93
N VAL A 71 -19.84 -8.31 -2.93
CA VAL A 71 -20.95 -7.34 -2.99
C VAL A 71 -22.29 -8.03 -3.25
N SER A 72 -22.41 -9.30 -2.83
CA SER A 72 -23.57 -10.16 -3.11
C SER A 72 -24.90 -9.62 -2.60
N ASP A 73 -24.88 -8.82 -1.54
CA ASP A 73 -26.03 -8.09 -1.01
C ASP A 73 -26.61 -7.11 -2.03
N ILE A 74 -25.75 -6.34 -2.70
CA ILE A 74 -26.15 -5.39 -3.76
C ILE A 74 -26.62 -6.14 -5.01
N ILE A 75 -26.03 -7.30 -5.31
CA ILE A 75 -26.42 -8.09 -6.48
C ILE A 75 -27.77 -8.78 -6.29
N THR A 76 -28.01 -9.35 -5.11
CA THR A 76 -29.22 -10.13 -4.80
C THR A 76 -30.40 -9.23 -4.46
N SER A 77 -30.14 -8.09 -3.84
CA SER A 77 -31.15 -7.10 -3.48
C SER A 77 -30.69 -5.70 -3.93
N PRO A 78 -30.77 -5.39 -5.24
CA PRO A 78 -30.34 -4.10 -5.75
C PRO A 78 -31.16 -2.94 -5.16
N PRO A 79 -30.54 -1.79 -4.88
CA PRO A 79 -31.26 -0.61 -4.38
C PRO A 79 -32.21 -0.06 -5.45
N ASN A 80 -33.30 0.57 -5.02
CA ASN A 80 -34.32 1.08 -5.95
C ASN A 80 -33.84 2.26 -6.81
N ASN A 81 -32.87 3.03 -6.30
CA ASN A 81 -32.25 4.16 -6.97
C ASN A 81 -30.73 4.05 -6.84
N ASP A 82 -29.99 4.70 -7.75
CA ASP A 82 -28.53 4.80 -7.71
C ASP A 82 -27.80 3.45 -7.71
N MET A 83 -28.34 2.41 -8.37
CA MET A 83 -27.79 1.05 -8.41
C MET A 83 -26.33 1.04 -8.87
N TYR A 84 -26.04 1.75 -9.96
CA TYR A 84 -24.69 1.83 -10.50
C TYR A 84 -23.74 2.54 -9.52
N LYS A 85 -24.19 3.65 -8.95
CA LYS A 85 -23.37 4.45 -8.02
C LYS A 85 -23.04 3.65 -6.76
N THR A 86 -24.04 3.00 -6.15
CA THR A 86 -23.84 2.17 -4.96
C THR A 86 -22.88 1.00 -5.24
N LEU A 87 -23.06 0.31 -6.37
CA LEU A 87 -22.15 -0.78 -6.76
C LEU A 87 -20.72 -0.27 -7.02
N LYS A 88 -20.58 0.84 -7.75
CA LYS A 88 -19.28 1.49 -8.02
C LYS A 88 -18.55 1.85 -6.74
N GLU A 89 -19.21 2.58 -5.85
CA GLU A 89 -18.63 3.01 -4.57
C GLU A 89 -18.22 1.81 -3.72
N ARG A 90 -19.07 0.78 -3.63
CA ARG A 90 -18.76 -0.42 -2.85
C ARG A 90 -17.55 -1.17 -3.41
N LEU A 91 -17.48 -1.35 -4.73
CA LEU A 91 -16.34 -2.00 -5.38
C LEU A 91 -15.05 -1.19 -5.16
N ILE A 92 -15.07 0.13 -5.37
CA ILE A 92 -13.89 0.99 -5.14
C ILE A 92 -13.43 0.88 -3.68
N ASN A 93 -14.35 0.91 -2.72
CA ASN A 93 -14.03 0.84 -1.29
C ASN A 93 -13.37 -0.49 -0.92
N ILE A 94 -13.89 -1.63 -1.39
CA ILE A 94 -13.31 -2.96 -1.09
C ILE A 94 -11.83 -3.04 -1.49
N PHE A 95 -11.49 -2.56 -2.68
CA PHE A 95 -10.10 -2.59 -3.17
C PHE A 95 -9.23 -1.50 -2.53
N SER A 96 -9.80 -0.34 -2.18
CA SER A 96 -9.10 0.72 -1.45
C SER A 96 -8.73 0.29 -0.03
N ASP A 97 -9.67 -0.32 0.71
CA ASP A 97 -9.44 -0.85 2.05
C ASP A 97 -8.40 -1.98 2.06
N SER A 98 -8.43 -2.83 1.04
CA SER A 98 -7.38 -3.85 0.87
C SER A 98 -6.02 -3.20 0.61
N GLN A 99 -5.97 -2.11 -0.17
CA GLN A 99 -4.73 -1.39 -0.44
C GLN A 99 -4.19 -0.72 0.83
N GLU A 100 -5.02 -0.01 1.59
CA GLU A 100 -4.60 0.66 2.82
C GLU A 100 -4.08 -0.36 3.85
N ARG A 101 -4.76 -1.50 4.01
CA ARG A 101 -4.30 -2.58 4.90
C ARG A 101 -2.94 -3.14 4.48
N ARG A 102 -2.71 -3.34 3.18
CA ARG A 102 -1.40 -3.81 2.67
C ARG A 102 -0.30 -2.79 2.93
N LEU A 103 -0.57 -1.50 2.67
CA LEU A 103 0.38 -0.42 2.93
C LEU A 103 0.70 -0.30 4.43
N LYS A 104 -0.31 -0.30 5.30
CA LYS A 104 -0.10 -0.29 6.75
C LYS A 104 0.75 -1.47 7.21
N LYS A 105 0.44 -2.67 6.72
CA LYS A 105 1.22 -3.89 7.01
C LYS A 105 2.68 -3.73 6.61
N LEU A 106 2.95 -3.18 5.43
CA LEU A 106 4.32 -2.92 4.98
C LEU A 106 5.06 -1.89 5.87
N LEU A 107 4.38 -0.81 6.27
CA LEU A 107 4.98 0.24 7.07
C LEU A 107 5.19 -0.15 8.53
N GLN A 108 4.30 -0.98 9.10
CA GLN A 108 4.24 -1.26 10.53
C GLN A 108 4.63 -2.71 10.88
N ASP A 109 4.21 -3.70 10.10
CA ASP A 109 4.25 -5.12 10.51
C ASP A 109 5.34 -5.95 9.79
N VAL A 110 5.99 -5.40 8.76
CA VAL A 110 7.05 -6.09 8.02
C VAL A 110 8.41 -5.75 8.63
N GLU A 111 8.76 -6.50 9.66
CA GLU A 111 10.07 -6.45 10.31
C GLU A 111 11.01 -7.53 9.77
N LEU A 112 12.31 -7.27 9.84
CA LEU A 112 13.35 -8.24 9.49
C LEU A 112 13.29 -9.46 10.42
N GLY A 113 13.19 -9.27 11.74
CA GLY A 113 13.23 -10.35 12.73
C GLY A 113 14.40 -11.31 12.47
N ASP A 114 14.13 -12.61 12.48
CA ASP A 114 15.09 -13.68 12.13
C ASP A 114 15.08 -14.03 10.61
N LYS A 115 14.37 -13.27 9.78
CA LYS A 115 14.21 -13.59 8.36
C LYS A 115 15.46 -13.19 7.57
N ARG A 116 15.79 -13.98 6.55
CA ARG A 116 16.79 -13.57 5.56
C ARG A 116 16.34 -12.29 4.84
N PRO A 117 17.24 -11.31 4.63
CA PRO A 117 16.96 -10.10 3.85
C PRO A 117 16.25 -10.35 2.52
N SER A 118 16.63 -11.42 1.80
CA SER A 118 15.98 -11.85 0.55
C SER A 118 14.53 -12.30 0.70
N MET A 119 14.21 -13.00 1.79
CA MET A 119 12.83 -13.40 2.10
C MET A 119 11.98 -12.19 2.48
N LEU A 120 12.55 -11.25 3.23
CA LEU A 120 11.88 -10.00 3.57
C LEU A 120 11.52 -9.21 2.30
N LEU A 121 12.46 -9.08 1.37
CA LEU A 121 12.23 -8.37 0.11
C LEU A 121 11.08 -9.00 -0.67
N ARG A 122 11.08 -10.34 -0.80
CA ARG A 122 10.03 -11.06 -1.52
C ARG A 122 8.66 -10.85 -0.86
N GLN A 123 8.60 -10.87 0.46
CA GLN A 123 7.37 -10.59 1.19
C GLN A 123 6.87 -9.16 0.94
N MET A 124 7.76 -8.17 0.89
CA MET A 124 7.40 -6.79 0.56
C MET A 124 6.90 -6.69 -0.90
N GLN A 125 7.57 -7.34 -1.85
CA GLN A 125 7.15 -7.39 -3.25
C GLN A 125 5.77 -8.04 -3.43
N ASP A 126 5.48 -9.15 -2.73
CA ASP A 126 4.19 -9.84 -2.79
C ASP A 126 3.06 -8.97 -2.19
N LEU A 127 3.35 -8.18 -1.16
CA LEU A 127 2.38 -7.25 -0.57
C LEU A 127 2.12 -6.03 -1.45
N GLU A 128 3.09 -5.64 -2.28
CA GLU A 128 3.10 -4.38 -3.03
C GLU A 128 2.98 -4.51 -4.54
N LEU A 129 2.58 -5.69 -5.03
CA LEU A 129 2.80 -6.22 -6.38
C LEU A 129 2.73 -5.26 -7.58
N ASN A 130 2.12 -4.07 -7.53
CA ASN A 130 2.04 -3.16 -8.68
C ASN A 130 1.99 -1.64 -8.38
N ARG A 131 2.39 -1.11 -7.21
CA ARG A 131 2.13 0.32 -6.90
C ARG A 131 3.23 1.17 -6.29
N VAL A 132 4.20 0.61 -5.59
CA VAL A 132 5.31 1.39 -5.03
C VAL A 132 6.51 1.24 -5.95
N GLY A 133 7.09 2.36 -6.39
CA GLY A 133 8.25 2.32 -7.26
C GLY A 133 9.44 1.64 -6.58
N ASP A 134 10.27 0.94 -7.36
CA ASP A 134 11.43 0.18 -6.85
C ASP A 134 12.31 0.97 -5.89
N GLU A 135 12.41 2.28 -6.06
CA GLU A 135 13.20 3.17 -5.21
C GLU A 135 12.58 3.44 -3.84
N LEU A 136 11.26 3.55 -3.76
CA LEU A 136 10.55 3.62 -2.48
C LEU A 136 10.56 2.26 -1.78
N LEU A 137 10.37 1.17 -2.52
CA LEU A 137 10.50 -0.18 -1.96
C LEU A 137 11.93 -0.42 -1.43
N ARG A 138 12.95 0.06 -2.16
CA ARG A 138 14.34 0.03 -1.72
C ARG A 138 14.53 0.73 -0.39
N SER A 139 14.07 1.98 -0.27
CA SER A 139 14.27 2.76 0.95
C SER A 139 13.55 2.13 2.14
N LEU A 140 12.31 1.66 1.95
CA LEU A 140 11.53 0.98 2.97
C LEU A 140 12.18 -0.34 3.41
N TRP A 141 12.71 -1.12 2.48
CA TRP A 141 13.40 -2.38 2.77
C TRP A 141 14.71 -2.11 3.52
N LEU A 142 15.49 -1.11 3.09
CA LEU A 142 16.74 -0.72 3.76
C LEU A 142 16.51 -0.24 5.20
N GLN A 143 15.43 0.51 5.44
CA GLN A 143 15.07 1.03 6.77
C GLN A 143 14.87 -0.09 7.81
N ARG A 144 14.67 -1.34 7.39
CA ARG A 144 14.50 -2.50 8.28
C ARG A 144 15.81 -3.15 8.75
N PHE A 145 16.96 -2.71 8.23
CA PHE A 145 18.27 -3.24 8.63
C PHE A 145 18.95 -2.37 9.70
N PRO A 146 19.91 -2.93 10.47
CA PRO A 146 20.83 -2.14 11.28
C PRO A 146 21.66 -1.17 10.44
N THR A 147 22.06 -0.03 11.03
CA THR A 147 22.77 1.06 10.36
C THR A 147 24.03 0.60 9.61
N GLN A 148 24.74 -0.39 10.15
CA GLN A 148 25.96 -0.91 9.54
C GLN A 148 25.68 -1.61 8.20
N MET A 149 24.60 -2.40 8.14
CA MET A 149 24.19 -3.06 6.91
C MET A 149 23.63 -2.04 5.91
N GLN A 150 22.85 -1.06 6.37
CA GLN A 150 22.38 0.04 5.52
C GLN A 150 23.53 0.81 4.86
N ALA A 151 24.59 1.13 5.62
CA ALA A 151 25.74 1.88 5.12
C ALA A 151 26.44 1.17 3.96
N VAL A 152 26.55 -0.16 4.01
CA VAL A 152 27.14 -0.96 2.93
C VAL A 152 26.19 -0.99 1.73
N LEU A 153 24.92 -1.34 1.95
CA LEU A 153 23.95 -1.56 0.87
C LEU A 153 23.55 -0.27 0.13
N THR A 154 23.58 0.88 0.79
CA THR A 154 23.20 2.17 0.17
C THR A 154 24.20 2.62 -0.90
N THR A 155 25.45 2.19 -0.81
CA THR A 155 26.50 2.56 -1.79
C THR A 155 26.39 1.82 -3.12
N SER A 156 25.68 0.70 -3.17
CA SER A 156 25.50 -0.09 -4.40
C SER A 156 24.36 0.45 -5.25
N SER A 157 24.60 0.63 -6.55
CA SER A 157 23.59 0.95 -7.56
C SER A 157 22.91 -0.29 -8.17
N ASP A 158 23.12 -1.47 -7.58
CA ASP A 158 22.50 -2.71 -8.06
C ASP A 158 20.98 -2.71 -7.89
N ASN A 159 20.32 -3.52 -8.73
CA ASN A 159 18.89 -3.80 -8.58
C ASN A 159 18.57 -4.54 -7.27
N LEU A 160 17.31 -4.43 -6.85
CA LEU A 160 16.82 -4.98 -5.57
C LEU A 160 17.10 -6.47 -5.37
N ASN A 161 16.99 -7.27 -6.43
CA ASN A 161 17.23 -8.72 -6.36
C ASN A 161 18.71 -9.04 -6.09
N LYS A 162 19.64 -8.33 -6.73
CA LYS A 162 21.08 -8.50 -6.46
C LYS A 162 21.45 -7.97 -5.08
N LEU A 163 20.85 -6.85 -4.68
CA LEU A 163 21.08 -6.24 -3.37
C LEU A 163 20.62 -7.14 -2.22
N SER A 164 19.51 -7.86 -2.39
CA SER A 164 19.03 -8.80 -1.38
C SER A 164 19.96 -10.00 -1.20
N ILE A 165 20.56 -10.50 -2.28
CA ILE A 165 21.60 -11.53 -2.21
C ILE A 165 22.84 -11.01 -1.50
N MET A 166 23.22 -9.74 -1.70
CA MET A 166 24.33 -9.11 -0.98
C MET A 166 24.02 -8.99 0.52
N ALA A 167 22.82 -8.54 0.88
CA ALA A 167 22.38 -8.42 2.26
C ALA A 167 22.37 -9.78 2.98
N ASP A 168 21.92 -10.84 2.31
CA ASP A 168 21.99 -12.22 2.82
C ASP A 168 23.42 -12.62 3.18
N LYS A 169 24.40 -12.32 2.31
CA LYS A 169 25.82 -12.59 2.59
C LYS A 169 26.35 -11.80 3.77
N ILE A 170 25.94 -10.53 3.91
CA ILE A 170 26.32 -9.70 5.06
C ILE A 170 25.76 -10.32 6.36
N ALA A 171 24.49 -10.72 6.35
CA ALA A 171 23.85 -11.37 7.50
C ALA A 171 24.54 -12.70 7.89
N ASP A 172 24.93 -13.52 6.91
CA ASP A 172 25.69 -14.76 7.14
C ASP A 172 27.09 -14.49 7.74
N VAL A 173 27.72 -13.35 7.44
CA VAL A 173 29.02 -12.96 8.01
C VAL A 173 28.88 -12.42 9.43
N THR A 174 27.86 -11.58 9.67
CA THR A 174 27.62 -10.97 10.99
C THR A 174 27.20 -12.03 12.02
N SER A 175 26.38 -13.01 11.65
CA SER A 175 25.98 -14.12 12.53
C SER A 175 27.13 -15.06 12.90
N ARG A 176 28.15 -15.23 12.03
CA ARG A 176 29.37 -16.00 12.33
C ARG A 176 30.33 -15.28 13.29
N GLY A 177 30.14 -13.99 13.54
CA GLY A 177 30.93 -13.21 14.48
C GLY A 177 30.62 -13.47 15.96
N GLU A 178 29.47 -14.07 16.28
CA GLU A 178 29.02 -14.29 17.67
C GLU A 178 29.47 -15.64 18.27
N ILE A 179 30.13 -16.53 17.53
CA ILE A 179 30.55 -17.86 18.03
C ILE A 179 31.97 -17.86 18.63
N CYS A 180 32.67 -16.73 18.65
CA CYS A 180 33.93 -16.63 19.42
C CYS A 180 33.66 -16.05 20.81
N GLU A 181 32.90 -16.78 21.64
CA GLU A 181 33.00 -16.64 23.10
C GLU A 181 34.43 -17.08 23.50
N SER A 182 35.35 -16.12 23.57
CA SER A 182 36.56 -16.28 24.35
C SER A 182 36.21 -16.35 25.84
N PRO A 183 36.80 -17.27 26.63
CA PRO A 183 36.53 -17.36 28.06
C PRO A 183 36.87 -16.05 28.76
N GLN A 184 35.99 -15.66 29.66
CA GLN A 184 36.08 -14.52 30.57
C GLN A 184 37.52 -14.22 31.02
N THR A 185 37.94 -12.97 30.86
CA THR A 185 38.85 -12.33 31.81
C THR A 185 38.16 -11.09 32.34
N GLU A 186 38.07 -11.02 33.67
CA GLU A 186 37.32 -10.05 34.45
C GLU A 186 37.56 -8.60 34.02
N VAL A 187 36.49 -7.91 33.62
CA VAL A 187 36.42 -6.45 33.70
C VAL A 187 35.17 -6.02 34.49
N HIS A 188 34.87 -6.75 35.57
CA HIS A 188 34.12 -6.19 36.69
C HIS A 188 35.09 -5.30 37.47
N ASN A 189 35.25 -4.02 37.10
CA ASN A 189 35.65 -2.92 38.01
C ASN A 189 35.88 -1.53 37.38
N LEU A 190 35.36 -1.22 36.18
CA LEU A 190 35.46 0.16 35.64
C LEU A 190 34.13 0.91 35.53
N ARG A 191 32.98 0.23 35.59
CA ARG A 191 31.67 0.89 35.57
C ARG A 191 31.14 1.28 36.95
N VAL A 192 31.68 0.69 38.02
CA VAL A 192 31.34 1.06 39.41
C VAL A 192 32.18 2.26 39.90
N MET A 193 33.42 2.43 39.44
CA MET A 193 34.26 3.57 39.85
C MET A 193 33.82 4.91 39.25
N TYR A 194 33.28 4.94 38.03
CA TYR A 194 32.78 6.19 37.44
C TYR A 194 31.45 6.66 38.06
N PHE A 195 30.65 5.75 38.64
CA PHE A 195 29.38 6.12 39.28
C PHE A 195 29.56 6.54 40.76
N THR A 196 30.58 6.04 41.46
CA THR A 196 30.87 6.45 42.85
C THR A 196 31.73 7.72 42.93
N LEU A 197 32.59 8.01 41.94
CA LEU A 197 33.40 9.24 41.93
C LEU A 197 32.66 10.50 41.45
N TRP A 198 31.54 10.36 40.72
CA TRP A 198 30.73 11.53 40.34
C TRP A 198 29.80 11.99 41.49
N ASN A 199 29.42 11.09 42.40
CA ASN A 199 28.46 11.40 43.48
C ASN A 199 29.10 11.89 44.80
N THR A 200 30.41 12.09 44.84
CA THR A 200 31.12 12.69 45.98
C THR A 200 31.63 14.11 45.72
N SER A 201 31.34 14.70 44.56
CA SER A 201 31.76 16.08 44.20
C SER A 201 30.66 17.15 44.39
N LEU A 202 29.59 16.85 45.15
CA LEU A 202 28.53 17.81 45.49
C LEU A 202 28.20 17.93 46.99
N THR A 203 29.01 17.34 47.87
CA THR A 203 28.91 17.60 49.32
C THR A 203 30.30 17.62 49.93
N HIS A 204 31.06 18.71 49.81
CA HIS A 204 32.03 19.16 50.82
C HIS A 204 32.73 20.44 50.36
N ASN A 205 32.14 21.59 50.67
CA ASN A 205 32.86 22.85 50.86
C ASN A 205 32.13 23.72 51.89
N CYS A 206 32.14 23.28 53.14
CA CYS A 206 32.10 24.15 54.32
C CYS A 206 33.05 23.52 55.36
N LEU A 207 34.22 24.11 55.51
CA LEU A 207 35.18 23.79 56.57
C LEU A 207 34.70 24.31 57.93
N PRO A 208 35.16 23.71 59.04
CA PRO A 208 34.78 24.06 60.41
C PRO A 208 35.73 25.11 61.00
N SER A 209 35.21 26.03 61.82
CA SER A 209 36.02 26.85 62.73
C SER A 209 35.41 26.89 64.13
N SER A 210 36.10 26.22 65.05
CA SER A 210 36.37 26.65 66.43
C SER A 210 35.21 27.05 67.36
N GLY A 211 34.90 26.17 68.32
CA GLY A 211 35.20 26.46 69.73
C GLY A 211 34.09 27.03 70.63
N LYS A 212 33.90 26.32 71.76
CA LYS A 212 33.33 26.72 73.07
C LYS A 212 31.80 26.76 73.22
N TRP A 213 31.29 25.76 73.94
CA TRP A 213 30.11 25.87 74.79
C TRP A 213 30.57 25.97 76.25
N ARG A 214 30.19 27.06 76.93
CA ARG A 214 30.00 27.13 78.39
C ARG A 214 28.60 27.70 78.62
N ASN A 215 27.96 27.21 79.70
CA ASN A 215 26.76 27.77 80.32
C ASN A 215 26.83 29.28 80.52
#